data_AF-A0A956XKF2-F1
#
_entry.id   AF-A0A956XKF2-F1
#
_cell.length_a   1.000
_cell.length_b   1.000
_cell.length_c   1.000
_cell.angle_alpha   90.00
_cell.angle_beta   90.00
_cell.angle_gamma   90.00
#
_symmetry.space_group_name_H-M   'P 1'
#
loop_
_entity.id
_entity.type
_entity.pdbx_description
1 polymer ?
#
loop_
_entity_poly.entity_id
_entity_poly.type
_entity_poly.pdbx_seq_one_letter_code
_entity_poly.pdbx_strand_id
1 'polypeptide(L)'
;MQHLDNLWKIVNVASSVRDMAVERKTLRYTVEPPVTLYLHLQSAHITFEQWTQPIIEISSELQASFGWRLKADQDEYGVYFVAKRMAVVGNLAQAKIRALVPPQTNLVLRLEKCSLTMSNLSGTVELPSNGGLVHLLSSG
;
A
#
# COMPACT_ATOMS: atom_id res chain seq x y z
N MET A 1 -3.67 41.70 -36.87
CA MET A 1 -4.29 41.00 -35.72
C MET A 1 -4.15 39.47 -35.82
N GLN A 2 -3.00 38.93 -36.23
CA GLN A 2 -2.77 37.46 -36.25
C GLN A 2 -1.41 37.04 -35.67
N HIS A 3 -0.59 38.00 -35.22
CA HIS A 3 0.75 37.72 -34.67
C HIS A 3 0.83 37.89 -33.14
N LEU A 4 -0.28 38.29 -32.49
CA LEU A 4 -0.37 38.54 -31.04
C LEU A 4 -1.11 37.43 -30.27
N ASP A 5 -1.88 36.58 -30.95
CA ASP A 5 -2.61 35.47 -30.30
C ASP A 5 -1.75 34.21 -30.07
N ASN A 6 -0.61 34.09 -30.75
CA ASN A 6 0.31 32.95 -30.56
C ASN A 6 1.30 33.13 -29.39
N LEU A 7 1.35 34.31 -28.76
CA LEU A 7 2.25 34.56 -27.64
C LEU A 7 1.60 34.36 -26.26
N TRP A 8 0.27 34.22 -26.20
CA TRP A 8 -0.45 33.98 -24.94
C TRP A 8 -0.70 32.50 -24.62
N LYS A 9 -0.40 31.57 -25.55
CA LYS A 9 -0.57 30.12 -25.33
C LYS A 9 0.65 29.40 -24.75
N ILE A 10 1.76 30.09 -24.53
CA ILE A 10 3.04 29.45 -24.14
C ILE A 10 3.53 29.89 -22.74
N VAL A 11 2.85 30.81 -22.05
CA VAL A 11 3.34 31.35 -20.76
C VAL A 11 2.52 30.90 -19.54
N ASN A 12 1.97 29.67 -19.57
CA ASN A 12 1.52 28.96 -18.36
C ASN A 12 2.40 27.75 -18.02
N VAL A 13 3.61 27.70 -18.57
CA VAL A 13 4.64 26.74 -18.14
C VAL A 13 5.64 27.47 -17.26
N ALA A 14 5.28 27.62 -15.98
CA ALA A 14 6.21 27.97 -14.91
C ALA A 14 6.06 26.95 -13.76
N SER A 15 6.57 25.74 -14.03
CA SER A 15 7.43 24.98 -13.11
C SER A 15 7.26 25.22 -11.61
N SER A 16 6.30 24.52 -11.00
CA SER A 16 6.55 23.88 -9.69
C SER A 16 6.11 22.41 -9.67
N VAL A 17 6.16 21.74 -10.83
CA VAL A 17 6.26 20.28 -10.84
C VAL A 17 7.72 19.95 -10.54
N ARG A 18 8.14 20.10 -9.27
CA ARG A 18 9.25 19.27 -8.77
C ARG A 18 8.80 17.85 -9.03
N ASP A 19 9.55 17.11 -9.83
CA ASP A 19 9.33 15.69 -10.12
C ASP A 19 8.74 14.98 -8.91
N MET A 20 7.43 14.72 -8.93
CA MET A 20 6.81 13.82 -7.97
C MET A 20 7.28 12.44 -8.37
N ALA A 21 8.47 12.07 -7.93
CA ALA A 21 9.04 10.74 -8.15
C ALA A 21 8.04 9.71 -7.61
N VAL A 22 7.44 8.95 -8.53
CA VAL A 22 6.62 7.79 -8.22
C VAL A 22 7.54 6.58 -8.24
N GLU A 23 7.76 5.98 -7.09
CA GLU A 23 8.50 4.74 -6.99
C GLU A 23 7.53 3.56 -6.97
N ARG A 24 7.78 2.57 -7.82
CA ARG A 24 7.04 1.31 -7.83
C ARG A 24 7.95 0.18 -7.41
N LYS A 25 7.49 -0.63 -6.46
CA LYS A 25 8.23 -1.79 -5.98
C LYS A 25 7.29 -2.95 -5.72
N THR A 26 7.64 -4.11 -6.27
CA THR A 26 6.93 -5.37 -6.04
C THR A 26 7.88 -6.34 -5.35
N LEU A 27 7.44 -6.89 -4.22
CA LEU A 27 8.15 -7.89 -3.43
C LEU A 27 7.34 -9.18 -3.44
N ARG A 28 8.03 -10.32 -3.55
CA ARG A 28 7.43 -11.65 -3.59
C ARG A 28 8.12 -12.53 -2.57
N TYR A 29 7.31 -13.25 -1.79
CA TYR A 29 7.76 -14.11 -0.72
C TYR A 29 7.09 -15.47 -0.88
N THR A 30 7.86 -16.52 -1.13
CA THR A 30 7.35 -17.89 -1.09
C THR A 30 7.04 -18.25 0.37
N VAL A 31 5.85 -18.79 0.62
CA VAL A 31 5.36 -19.08 1.97
C VAL A 31 4.65 -20.42 2.02
N GLU A 32 4.62 -21.03 3.20
CA GLU A 32 3.84 -22.25 3.46
C GLU A 32 2.69 -21.87 4.42
N PRO A 33 1.42 -21.91 3.97
CA PRO A 33 0.28 -21.63 4.85
C PRO A 33 0.11 -22.71 5.94
N PRO A 34 -0.41 -22.37 7.14
CA PRO A 34 -0.88 -21.05 7.55
C PRO A 34 0.27 -20.06 7.82
N VAL A 35 0.13 -18.82 7.34
CA VAL A 35 1.19 -17.81 7.42
C VAL A 35 0.65 -16.47 7.91
N THR A 36 1.49 -15.65 8.54
CA THR A 36 1.12 -14.29 8.96
C THR A 36 1.67 -13.25 7.99
N LEU A 37 0.84 -12.28 7.61
CA LEU A 37 1.26 -11.04 6.98
C LEU A 37 1.05 -9.89 7.97
N TYR A 38 2.17 -9.32 8.45
CA TYR A 38 2.16 -8.11 9.26
C TYR A 38 2.37 -6.88 8.39
N LEU A 39 1.41 -5.94 8.42
CA LEU A 39 1.54 -4.64 7.76
C LEU A 39 1.50 -3.49 8.77
N HIS A 40 2.51 -2.62 8.74
CA HIS A 40 2.46 -1.31 9.41
C HIS A 40 2.50 -0.20 8.37
N LEU A 41 1.35 0.43 8.11
CA LEU A 41 1.18 1.45 7.09
C LEU A 41 0.70 2.78 7.68
N GLN A 42 1.13 3.87 7.07
CA GLN A 42 0.69 5.23 7.40
C GLN A 42 0.30 5.98 6.13
N SER A 43 -0.85 6.67 6.13
CA SER A 43 -1.32 7.50 5.00
C SER A 43 -1.34 6.76 3.64
N ALA A 44 -1.84 5.52 3.65
CA ALA A 44 -1.87 4.65 2.48
C ALA A 44 -3.30 4.18 2.13
N HIS A 45 -3.52 3.86 0.86
CA HIS A 45 -4.62 3.00 0.42
C HIS A 45 -4.09 1.59 0.26
N ILE A 46 -4.69 0.61 0.94
CA ILE A 46 -4.31 -0.80 0.87
C ILE A 46 -5.45 -1.62 0.27
N THR A 47 -5.14 -2.41 -0.74
CA THR A 47 -6.04 -3.43 -1.30
C THR A 47 -5.50 -4.82 -1.00
N PHE A 48 -6.31 -5.65 -0.35
CA PHE A 48 -6.05 -7.08 -0.22
C PHE A 48 -6.89 -7.87 -1.19
N GLU A 49 -6.27 -8.89 -1.75
CA GLU A 49 -6.93 -9.86 -2.60
C GLU A 49 -6.33 -11.23 -2.35
N GLN A 50 -7.19 -12.24 -2.24
CA GLN A 50 -6.77 -13.62 -2.09
C GLN A 50 -6.50 -14.23 -3.47
N TRP A 51 -5.46 -15.06 -3.56
CA TRP A 51 -5.15 -15.86 -4.73
C TRP A 51 -4.72 -17.28 -4.35
N THR A 52 -4.50 -18.15 -5.33
CA THR A 52 -4.20 -19.58 -5.10
C THR A 52 -2.71 -19.92 -5.07
N GLN A 53 -1.82 -18.95 -5.25
CA GLN A 53 -0.38 -19.18 -5.25
C GLN A 53 0.18 -19.15 -3.82
N PRO A 54 1.13 -20.03 -3.45
CA PRO A 54 1.80 -20.04 -2.14
C PRO A 54 2.86 -18.92 -2.05
N ILE A 55 2.47 -17.72 -2.46
CA ILE A 55 3.31 -16.53 -2.54
C ILE A 55 2.55 -15.40 -1.89
N ILE A 56 3.20 -14.59 -1.06
CA ILE A 56 2.72 -13.26 -0.72
C ILE A 56 3.39 -12.27 -1.68
N GLU A 57 2.58 -11.54 -2.45
CA GLU A 57 3.06 -10.45 -3.30
C GLU A 57 2.60 -9.10 -2.75
N ILE A 58 3.56 -8.21 -2.50
CA ILE A 58 3.29 -6.84 -2.04
C ILE A 58 3.78 -5.88 -3.11
N SER A 59 2.84 -5.21 -3.77
CA SER A 59 3.10 -4.14 -4.73
C SER A 59 2.84 -2.79 -4.07
N SER A 60 3.78 -1.86 -4.25
CA SER A 60 3.72 -0.51 -3.68
C SER A 60 3.94 0.54 -4.77
N GLU A 61 3.13 1.59 -4.75
CA GLU A 61 3.30 2.82 -5.52
C GLU A 61 3.40 3.99 -4.52
N LEU A 62 4.59 4.57 -4.41
CA LEU A 62 4.88 5.66 -3.48
C LEU A 62 4.97 6.98 -4.22
N GLN A 63 4.06 7.89 -3.93
CA GLN A 63 4.18 9.28 -4.39
C GLN A 63 5.15 10.03 -3.48
N ALA A 64 6.04 10.83 -4.08
CA ALA A 64 7.11 11.51 -3.36
C ALA A 64 7.93 10.50 -2.53
N SER A 65 8.49 9.48 -3.18
CA SER A 65 9.12 8.32 -2.52
C SER A 65 10.20 8.68 -1.49
N PHE A 66 10.90 9.81 -1.68
CA PHE A 66 11.83 10.39 -0.72
C PHE A 66 11.21 10.68 0.65
N GLY A 67 9.88 10.74 0.75
CA GLY A 67 9.12 10.90 1.97
C GLY A 67 8.80 9.62 2.74
N TRP A 68 9.28 8.45 2.28
CA TRP A 68 8.92 7.15 2.83
C TRP A 68 10.11 6.39 3.41
N ARG A 69 9.83 5.63 4.48
CA ARG A 69 10.71 4.58 4.99
C ARG A 69 10.03 3.25 4.78
N LEU A 70 10.61 2.45 3.89
CA LEU A 70 10.19 1.09 3.60
C LEU A 70 11.14 0.09 4.25
N LYS A 71 10.57 -0.89 4.97
CA LYS A 71 11.29 -2.09 5.39
C LYS A 71 10.39 -3.29 5.14
N ALA A 72 10.96 -4.34 4.57
CA ALA A 72 10.28 -5.59 4.38
C ALA A 72 11.23 -6.74 4.71
N ASP A 73 10.69 -7.78 5.35
CA ASP A 73 11.45 -8.92 5.84
C ASP A 73 10.59 -10.18 5.87
N GLN A 74 11.22 -11.35 5.93
CA GLN A 74 10.56 -12.64 6.06
C GLN A 74 11.34 -13.54 7.03
N ASP A 75 10.62 -14.22 7.92
CA ASP A 75 11.15 -15.27 8.77
C ASP A 75 10.22 -16.51 8.76
N GLU A 76 10.41 -17.40 9.73
CA GLU A 76 9.62 -18.63 9.90
C GLU A 76 8.16 -18.39 10.31
N TYR A 77 7.82 -17.22 10.86
CA TYR A 77 6.47 -16.87 11.32
C TYR A 77 5.67 -16.10 10.28
N GLY A 78 6.34 -15.42 9.34
CA GLY A 78 5.66 -14.80 8.22
C GLY A 78 6.41 -13.68 7.52
N VAL A 79 5.62 -12.80 6.89
CA VAL A 79 6.11 -11.66 6.11
C VAL A 79 5.77 -10.37 6.83
N TYR A 80 6.76 -9.48 6.94
CA TYR A 80 6.64 -8.20 7.60
C TYR A 80 6.88 -7.08 6.60
N PHE A 81 5.95 -6.13 6.52
CA PHE A 81 6.11 -4.96 5.66
C PHE A 81 5.71 -3.68 6.39
N VAL A 82 6.61 -2.71 6.38
CA VAL A 82 6.45 -1.42 7.04
C VAL A 82 6.64 -0.33 6.01
N ALA A 83 5.65 0.54 5.87
CA ALA A 83 5.71 1.76 5.09
C ALA A 83 5.28 2.94 5.95
N LYS A 84 6.28 3.72 6.41
CA LYS A 84 6.04 4.91 7.21
C LYS A 84 6.38 6.17 6.45
N ARG A 85 5.54 7.18 6.63
CA ARG A 85 5.76 8.50 6.09
C ARG A 85 6.68 9.28 7.04
N MET A 86 7.68 9.97 6.47
CA MET A 86 8.49 10.92 7.23
C MET A 86 7.72 12.24 7.40
N ALA A 87 7.81 12.84 8.60
CA ALA A 87 7.09 14.08 8.93
C ALA A 87 7.45 15.28 8.03
N VAL A 88 8.60 15.24 7.34
CA VAL A 88 9.15 16.35 6.55
C VAL A 88 8.36 16.62 5.26
N VAL A 89 7.52 15.69 4.80
CA VAL A 89 6.84 15.77 3.48
C VAL A 89 5.36 16.20 3.51
N GLY A 90 4.93 16.94 4.54
CA GLY A 90 3.61 17.60 4.58
C GLY A 90 2.43 16.61 4.46
N ASN A 91 1.39 16.93 3.66
CA ASN A 91 0.26 16.05 3.32
C ASN A 91 0.34 15.43 1.90
N LEU A 92 1.40 15.74 1.14
CA LEU A 92 1.52 15.38 -0.29
C LEU A 92 1.83 13.90 -0.58
N ALA A 93 2.62 13.23 0.27
CA ALA A 93 2.93 11.82 0.12
C ALA A 93 1.71 10.93 0.42
N GLN A 94 1.29 10.15 -0.58
CA GLN A 94 0.34 9.05 -0.48
C GLN A 94 0.99 7.77 -1.00
N ALA A 95 0.60 6.62 -0.44
CA ALA A 95 1.00 5.32 -0.93
C ALA A 95 -0.22 4.51 -1.37
N LYS A 96 -0.10 3.79 -2.48
CA LYS A 96 -1.01 2.70 -2.84
C LYS A 96 -0.27 1.39 -2.63
N ILE A 97 -0.85 0.51 -1.83
CA ILE A 97 -0.33 -0.81 -1.56
C ILE A 97 -1.35 -1.83 -2.04
N ARG A 98 -0.89 -2.87 -2.72
CA ARG A 98 -1.69 -4.04 -3.06
C ARG A 98 -0.98 -5.27 -2.53
N ALA A 99 -1.70 -6.08 -1.76
CA ALA A 99 -1.20 -7.34 -1.23
C ALA A 99 -2.04 -8.50 -1.77
N LEU A 100 -1.38 -9.39 -2.50
CA LEU A 100 -1.93 -10.68 -2.90
C LEU A 100 -1.47 -11.74 -1.91
N VAL A 101 -2.42 -12.48 -1.34
CA VAL A 101 -2.14 -13.42 -0.25
C VAL A 101 -2.73 -14.80 -0.53
N PRO A 102 -2.04 -15.90 -0.16
CA PRO A 102 -2.60 -17.23 -0.26
C PRO A 102 -3.80 -17.40 0.68
N PRO A 103 -4.60 -18.47 0.52
CA PRO A 103 -5.56 -18.88 1.53
C PRO A 103 -4.86 -19.12 2.88
N GLN A 104 -5.61 -19.03 3.98
CA GLN A 104 -5.07 -19.24 5.33
C GLN A 104 -3.95 -18.26 5.73
N THR A 105 -4.00 -17.04 5.19
CA THR A 105 -3.13 -15.93 5.63
C THR A 105 -3.78 -15.16 6.77
N ASN A 106 -3.10 -15.09 7.92
CA ASN A 106 -3.49 -14.21 9.02
C ASN A 106 -3.00 -12.78 8.74
N LEU A 107 -3.92 -11.82 8.64
CA LEU A 107 -3.58 -10.41 8.45
C LEU A 107 -3.46 -9.70 9.81
N VAL A 108 -2.28 -9.17 10.12
CA VAL A 108 -2.04 -8.34 11.31
C VAL A 108 -1.76 -6.91 10.84
N LEU A 109 -2.73 -6.01 11.03
CA LEU A 109 -2.72 -4.68 10.42
C LEU A 109 -2.56 -3.59 11.48
N ARG A 110 -1.51 -2.78 11.35
CA ARG A 110 -1.33 -1.51 12.05
C ARG A 110 -1.45 -0.36 11.06
N LEU A 111 -2.62 0.28 11.03
CA LEU A 111 -2.97 1.28 10.04
C LEU A 111 -3.13 2.66 10.68
N GLU A 112 -2.43 3.67 10.14
CA GLU A 112 -2.46 5.04 10.64
C GLU A 112 -2.94 6.00 9.53
N LYS A 113 -4.21 6.42 9.60
CA LYS A 113 -4.86 7.25 8.55
C LYS A 113 -4.84 6.58 7.17
N CYS A 114 -5.13 5.28 7.12
CA CYS A 114 -5.22 4.51 5.88
C CYS A 114 -6.67 4.23 5.49
N SER A 115 -6.86 3.87 4.23
CA SER A 115 -8.10 3.23 3.75
C SER A 115 -7.79 1.78 3.34
N LEU A 116 -8.71 0.88 3.64
CA LEU A 116 -8.57 -0.56 3.43
C LEU A 116 -9.69 -1.07 2.53
N THR A 117 -9.32 -1.71 1.44
CA THR A 117 -10.22 -2.44 0.54
C THR A 117 -9.86 -3.91 0.60
N MET A 118 -10.86 -4.77 0.76
CA MET A 118 -10.67 -6.21 0.61
C MET A 118 -11.57 -6.69 -0.52
N SER A 119 -10.98 -7.38 -1.48
CA SER A 119 -11.66 -7.80 -2.69
C SER A 119 -11.52 -9.31 -2.85
N ASN A 120 -12.54 -9.93 -3.46
CA ASN A 120 -12.56 -11.36 -3.73
C ASN A 120 -12.34 -12.22 -2.46
N LEU A 121 -12.96 -11.83 -1.34
CA LEU A 121 -12.94 -12.61 -0.11
C LEU A 121 -14.05 -13.66 -0.12
N SER A 122 -13.72 -14.87 0.31
CA SER A 122 -14.68 -15.89 0.70
C SER A 122 -14.57 -16.10 2.20
N GLY A 123 -15.64 -15.91 2.97
CA GLY A 123 -15.64 -16.11 4.43
C GLY A 123 -16.21 -14.94 5.24
N THR A 124 -15.92 -14.92 6.54
CA THR A 124 -16.45 -13.93 7.49
C THR A 124 -15.40 -12.88 7.83
N VAL A 125 -15.84 -11.62 7.93
CA VAL A 125 -15.03 -10.50 8.38
C VAL A 125 -15.50 -10.03 9.75
N GLU A 126 -14.69 -10.25 10.79
CA GLU A 126 -15.00 -9.81 12.16
C GLU A 126 -14.25 -8.53 12.52
N LEU A 127 -14.99 -7.45 12.74
CA LEU A 127 -14.43 -6.16 13.17
C LEU A 127 -14.53 -6.03 14.70
N PRO A 128 -13.45 -5.66 15.41
CA PRO A 128 -13.48 -5.46 16.85
C PRO A 128 -14.30 -4.22 17.19
N SER A 129 -15.21 -4.36 18.15
CA SER A 129 -16.19 -3.35 18.53
C SER A 129 -15.61 -2.18 19.33
N ASN A 130 -14.39 -2.29 19.86
CA ASN A 130 -13.61 -1.19 20.45
C ASN A 130 -12.12 -1.51 20.34
N GLY A 131 -11.32 -0.57 19.80
CA GLY A 131 -9.85 -0.57 19.81
C GLY A 131 -9.19 -1.95 19.89
N GLY A 132 -9.23 -2.72 18.80
CA GLY A 132 -8.74 -4.09 18.77
C GLY A 132 -8.26 -4.53 17.38
N LEU A 133 -7.60 -5.69 17.35
CA LEU A 133 -7.12 -6.39 16.17
C LEU A 133 -8.26 -7.17 15.49
N VAL A 134 -8.34 -7.07 14.16
CA VAL A 134 -9.27 -7.80 13.28
C VAL A 134 -8.55 -9.09 12.84
N HIS A 135 -9.09 -10.26 13.14
CA HIS A 135 -8.67 -11.53 12.53
C HIS A 135 -9.75 -12.00 11.55
N LEU A 136 -9.40 -12.16 10.28
CA LEU A 136 -10.32 -12.61 9.23
C LEU A 136 -10.03 -14.08 8.94
N LEU A 137 -10.88 -14.97 9.45
CA LEU A 137 -10.78 -16.40 9.18
C LEU A 137 -11.79 -16.80 8.11
N SER A 138 -11.28 -17.32 7.01
CA SER A 138 -12.03 -17.92 5.91
C SER A 138 -12.00 -19.43 6.07
N SER A 139 -13.17 -20.05 6.21
CA SER A 139 -13.36 -21.49 6.06
C SER A 139 -14.25 -21.72 4.84
N GLY A 140 -13.71 -22.39 3.83
CA GLY A 140 -14.38 -22.76 2.57
C GLY A 140 -13.37 -23.10 1.49
#